data_AF-A0A524J6A6-F1
#
_entry.id   AF-A0A524J6A6-F1
#
_cell.length_a   1.000
_cell.length_b   1.000
_cell.length_c   1.000
_cell.angle_alpha   90.00
_cell.angle_beta   90.00
_cell.angle_gamma   90.00
#
_symmetry.space_group_name_H-M   'P 1'
#
loop_
_entity.id
_entity.type
_entity.pdbx_description
1 polymer ?
#
loop_
_entity_poly.entity_id
_entity_poly.type
_entity_poly.pdbx_seq_one_letter_code
_entity_poly.pdbx_strand_id
1 'polypeptide(L)'
;MVKKDEAIVLTPGSLYRIKSLESREKPLETTGVFKGYAALAHDTALVMEVEKTSGESKEKFMRLIPSHMIISIDVLKAEKEEEVKDKDSNAVYFG
;
A
#
# COMPACT_ATOMS: atom_id res chain seq x y z
N MET A 1 26.38 -2.39 -17.58
CA MET A 1 24.99 -2.60 -18.02
C MET A 1 24.17 -2.95 -16.80
N VAL A 2 23.46 -1.97 -16.23
CA VAL A 2 22.48 -2.24 -15.16
C VAL A 2 21.35 -3.05 -15.81
N LYS A 3 21.01 -4.21 -15.25
CA LYS A 3 19.93 -5.05 -15.76
C LYS A 3 18.66 -4.22 -15.89
N LYS A 4 17.94 -4.41 -16.99
CA LYS A 4 16.65 -3.79 -17.30
C LYS A 4 15.69 -4.04 -16.13
N ASP A 5 15.48 -3.00 -15.33
CA ASP A 5 14.31 -2.67 -14.53
C ASP A 5 13.64 -3.83 -13.77
N GLU A 6 14.17 -4.18 -12.60
CA GLU A 6 13.32 -4.71 -11.52
C GLU A 6 12.45 -3.53 -11.04
N ALA A 7 11.32 -3.32 -11.70
CA ALA A 7 10.34 -2.33 -11.26
C ALA A 7 9.88 -2.70 -9.84
N ILE A 8 9.94 -1.74 -8.91
CA ILE A 8 9.38 -1.95 -7.57
C ILE A 8 7.87 -1.91 -7.68
N VAL A 9 7.24 -3.03 -7.34
CA VAL A 9 5.78 -3.16 -7.25
C VAL A 9 5.39 -3.23 -5.77
N LEU A 10 4.24 -2.65 -5.42
CA LEU A 10 3.67 -2.84 -4.09
C LEU A 10 3.09 -4.25 -3.99
N THR A 11 3.69 -5.09 -3.15
CA THR A 11 3.33 -6.49 -3.02
C THR A 11 2.51 -6.70 -1.74
N PRO A 12 1.26 -7.20 -1.81
CA PRO A 12 0.46 -7.50 -0.63
C PRO A 12 1.22 -8.37 0.38
N GLY A 13 1.09 -8.06 1.67
CA GLY A 13 1.86 -8.72 2.73
C GLY A 13 3.19 -8.02 3.07
N SER A 14 3.71 -7.17 2.18
CA SER A 14 4.91 -6.36 2.46
C SER A 14 4.64 -5.25 3.47
N LEU A 15 5.69 -4.91 4.23
CA LEU A 15 5.66 -3.84 5.24
C LEU A 15 6.18 -2.54 4.62
N TYR A 16 5.39 -1.48 4.74
CA TYR A 16 5.74 -0.15 4.23
C TYR A 16 5.56 0.93 5.29
N ARG A 17 6.26 2.05 5.09
CA ARG A 17 5.99 3.32 5.76
C ARG A 17 5.48 4.33 4.74
N ILE A 18 4.29 4.86 4.97
CA ILE A 18 3.64 5.85 4.12
C ILE A 18 3.69 7.20 4.82
N LYS A 19 4.18 8.23 4.11
CA LYS A 19 3.98 9.64 4.49
C LYS A 19 2.83 10.19 3.68
N SER A 20 1.78 10.66 4.35
CA SER A 20 0.62 11.27 3.71
C SER A 20 0.36 12.68 4.24
N LEU A 21 -0.34 13.49 3.44
CA LEU A 21 -0.78 14.82 3.86
C LEU A 21 -1.81 14.71 5.00
N GLU A 22 -1.52 15.32 6.15
CA GLU A 22 -2.47 15.52 7.26
C GLU A 22 -2.74 17.01 7.45
N SER A 23 -1.67 17.80 7.51
CA SER A 23 -1.69 19.27 7.46
C SER A 23 -0.51 19.77 6.63
N ARG A 24 -0.49 21.08 6.30
CA ARG A 24 0.62 21.67 5.50
C ARG A 24 2.00 21.52 6.15
N GLU A 25 2.06 21.48 7.48
CA GLU A 25 3.33 21.50 8.23
C GLU A 25 3.74 20.14 8.77
N LYS A 26 2.79 19.20 8.90
CA LYS A 26 3.06 17.89 9.48
C LYS A 26 2.47 16.78 8.60
N PRO A 27 3.33 15.94 7.98
CA PRO A 27 2.88 14.72 7.34
C PRO A 27 2.50 13.69 8.39
N LEU A 28 1.45 12.91 8.11
CA LEU A 28 1.09 11.74 8.90
C LEU A 28 1.91 10.55 8.42
N GLU A 29 2.61 9.92 9.35
CA GLU A 29 3.32 8.66 9.11
C GLU A 29 2.43 7.46 9.48
N THR A 30 2.30 6.52 8.55
CA THR A 30 1.62 5.24 8.75
C THR A 30 2.60 4.12 8.45
N THR A 31 2.88 3.25 9.42
CA THR A 31 3.61 2.00 9.19
C THR A 31 2.63 0.84 9.28
N GLY A 32 2.62 -0.04 8.28
CA GLY A 32 1.68 -1.15 8.23
C GLY A 32 1.93 -2.12 7.09
N VAL A 33 1.14 -3.18 7.04
CA VAL A 33 1.19 -4.20 5.99
C VAL A 33 0.27 -3.79 4.85
N PHE A 34 0.79 -3.73 3.62
CA PHE A 34 -0.02 -3.45 2.44
C PHE A 34 -0.97 -4.62 2.15
N LYS A 35 -2.24 -4.31 1.90
CA LYS A 35 -3.30 -5.28 1.61
C LYS A 35 -3.90 -5.13 0.22
N GLY A 36 -3.49 -4.13 -0.55
CA GLY A 36 -4.00 -3.85 -1.88
C GLY A 36 -4.57 -2.44 -2.01
N TYR A 37 -5.44 -2.26 -3.00
CA TYR A 37 -6.06 -0.99 -3.33
C TYR A 37 -7.58 -1.04 -3.12
N ALA A 38 -8.18 0.10 -2.80
CA ALA A 38 -9.63 0.27 -2.72
C ALA A 38 -10.08 1.44 -3.58
N ALA A 39 -11.21 1.29 -4.26
CA ALA A 39 -11.86 2.39 -4.96
C ALA A 39 -12.53 3.34 -3.95
N LEU A 40 -12.30 4.64 -4.12
CA LEU A 40 -12.89 5.75 -3.36
C LEU A 40 -13.58 6.72 -4.32
N ALA A 41 -14.80 6.40 -4.75
CA ALA A 41 -15.54 7.15 -5.77
C ALA A 41 -14.69 7.38 -7.04
N HIS A 42 -14.12 8.58 -7.21
CA HIS A 42 -13.29 8.96 -8.37
C HIS A 42 -11.78 8.80 -8.12
N ASP A 43 -11.39 8.27 -6.97
CA ASP A 43 -10.00 8.08 -6.56
C ASP A 43 -9.73 6.62 -6.15
N THR A 44 -8.46 6.28 -5.93
CA THR A 44 -8.00 5.00 -5.42
C THR A 44 -7.24 5.24 -4.12
N ALA A 45 -7.39 4.35 -3.13
CA ALA A 45 -6.62 4.36 -1.90
C ALA A 45 -5.70 3.15 -1.78
N LEU A 46 -4.55 3.35 -1.15
CA LEU A 46 -3.77 2.25 -0.58
C LEU A 46 -4.45 1.75 0.69
N VAL A 47 -4.55 0.45 0.81
CA VAL A 47 -5.12 -0.22 1.97
C VAL A 47 -3.99 -0.80 2.81
N MET A 48 -3.89 -0.35 4.06
CA MET A 48 -2.87 -0.76 5.02
C MET A 48 -3.52 -1.40 6.24
N GLU A 49 -3.07 -2.59 6.65
CA GLU A 49 -3.32 -3.11 8.00
C GLU A 49 -2.30 -2.49 8.96
N VAL A 50 -2.79 -1.76 9.96
CA VAL A 50 -1.97 -1.08 10.95
C VAL A 50 -2.20 -1.74 12.30
N GLU A 51 -1.11 -2.12 12.97
CA GLU A 51 -1.13 -2.58 14.35
C GLU A 51 -0.72 -1.42 15.26
N LYS A 52 -1.58 -1.07 16.21
CA LYS A 52 -1.30 -0.08 17.25
C LYS A 52 -1.24 -0.80 18.59
N THR A 53 -0.08 -0.70 19.23
CA THR A 53 0.12 -1.17 20.60
C THR A 53 -0.12 -0.01 21.56
N SER A 54 -1.02 -0.19 22.52
CA SER A 54 -1.26 0.78 23.59
C SER A 54 -1.32 0.07 24.93
N GLY A 55 -0.24 0.15 25.72
CA GLY A 55 -0.10 -0.67 26.92
C GLY A 55 -0.09 -2.16 26.57
N GLU A 56 -1.01 -2.92 27.16
CA GLU A 56 -1.15 -4.37 26.94
C GLU A 56 -2.08 -4.73 25.76
N SER A 57 -2.83 -3.76 25.21
CA SER A 57 -3.73 -4.02 24.09
C SER A 57 -3.01 -3.87 22.74
N LYS A 58 -3.32 -4.80 21.84
CA LYS A 58 -2.94 -4.75 20.42
C LYS A 58 -4.19 -4.63 19.60
N GLU A 59 -4.38 -3.48 18.98
CA GLU A 59 -5.49 -3.23 18.08
C GLU A 59 -4.99 -3.23 16.65
N LYS A 60 -5.74 -3.93 15.78
CA LYS A 60 -5.51 -3.93 14.35
C LYS A 60 -6.65 -3.23 13.66
N PHE A 61 -6.33 -2.31 12.76
CA PHE A 61 -7.32 -1.63 11.95
C PHE A 61 -6.84 -1.43 10.52
N MET A 62 -7.80 -1.32 9.60
CA MET A 62 -7.55 -1.01 8.21
C MET A 62 -7.52 0.51 8.03
N ARG A 63 -6.45 1.02 7.43
CA ARG A 63 -6.33 2.42 7.03
C ARG A 63 -6.33 2.52 5.52
N LEU A 64 -7.26 3.30 5.00
CA LEU A 64 -7.30 3.68 3.59
C LEU A 64 -6.61 5.05 3.45
N ILE A 65 -5.57 5.11 2.62
CA ILE A 65 -4.85 6.34 2.32
C ILE A 65 -5.11 6.69 0.86
N PRO A 66 -5.90 7.73 0.56
CA PRO A 66 -6.13 8.18 -0.81
C PRO A 66 -4.81 8.41 -1.55
N SER A 67 -4.72 7.95 -2.79
CA SER A 67 -3.47 7.91 -3.55
C SER A 67 -2.90 9.31 -3.77
N HIS A 68 -3.78 10.28 -4.06
CA HIS A 68 -3.42 11.69 -4.24
C HIS A 68 -2.90 12.37 -2.96
N MET A 69 -3.04 11.73 -1.78
CA MET A 69 -2.56 12.26 -0.50
C MET A 69 -1.17 11.74 -0.12
N ILE A 70 -0.60 10.81 -0.88
CA ILE A 70 0.69 10.18 -0.58
C ILE A 70 1.82 11.08 -1.03
N ILE A 71 2.77 11.32 -0.11
CA ILE A 71 3.99 12.09 -0.32
C ILE A 71 5.15 11.14 -0.66
N SER A 72 5.31 10.08 0.13
CA SER A 72 6.33 9.06 -0.10
C SER A 72 5.94 7.70 0.46
N ILE A 73 6.55 6.64 -0.09
CA ILE A 73 6.39 5.25 0.32
C ILE A 73 7.79 4.67 0.51
N ASP A 74 8.12 4.28 1.74
CA ASP A 74 9.37 3.57 2.04
C ASP A 74 9.09 2.07 2.17
N VAL A 75 9.91 1.26 1.50
CA VAL A 75 9.85 -0.21 1.61
C VAL A 75 10.63 -0.64 2.84
N LEU A 76 9.94 -1.18 3.86
CA LEU A 76 10.58 -1.66 5.08
C LEU A 76 10.90 -3.15 5.00
N LYS A 77 9.98 -3.93 4.43
CA LYS A 77 10.16 -5.37 4.17
C LYS A 77 9.34 -5.75 2.94
N ALA A 78 10.02 -6.13 1.86
CA ALA A 78 9.38 -6.69 0.68
C ALA A 78 9.18 -8.21 0.88
N GLU A 79 7.94 -8.65 0.77
CA GLU A 79 7.65 -10.06 0.50
C GLU A 79 7.97 -10.37 -0.97
N LYS A 80 8.23 -11.65 -1.28
CA LYS A 80 8.44 -12.06 -2.67
C LYS A 80 7.11 -11.94 -3.40
N GLU A 81 7.12 -11.34 -4.59
CA GLU A 81 6.00 -11.49 -5.50
C GLU A 81 5.85 -12.98 -5.81
N GLU A 82 4.70 -13.55 -5.46
CA GLU A 82 4.30 -14.81 -6.06
C GLU A 82 4.06 -14.51 -7.54
N GLU A 83 4.81 -15.18 -8.43
CA GLU A 83 4.48 -15.19 -9.84
C GLU A 83 3.05 -15.73 -9.97
N VAL A 84 2.08 -14.81 -10.12
CA VAL A 84 0.72 -15.18 -10.46
C VAL A 84 0.82 -15.80 -11.84
N LYS A 85 0.81 -17.14 -11.91
CA LYS A 85 0.58 -17.85 -13.15
C LYS A 85 -0.75 -17.35 -13.70
N ASP A 86 -0.68 -16.57 -14.77
CA ASP A 86 -1.82 -16.17 -15.59
C ASP A 86 -2.78 -17.35 -15.74
N LYS A 87 -3.89 -17.29 -15.02
CA LYS A 87 -5.06 -18.13 -15.24
C LYS A 87 -6.17 -17.20 -15.70
N ASP A 88 -6.29 -17.17 -17.01
CA ASP A 88 -7.42 -16.72 -17.81
C ASP A 88 -7.86 -15.25 -17.65
N SER A 89 -7.39 -14.47 -18.63
CA SER A 89 -8.02 -13.29 -19.18
C SER A 89 -9.56 -13.43 -19.25
N ASN A 90 -10.27 -12.68 -18.41
CA ASN A 90 -11.66 -12.29 -18.66
C ASN A 90 -11.95 -10.91 -18.03
N ALA A 91 -10.99 -9.98 -18.13
CA ALA A 91 -11.27 -8.58 -17.83
C ALA A 91 -11.96 -7.94 -19.05
N VAL A 92 -13.28 -7.81 -18.98
CA VAL A 92 -14.05 -7.00 -19.92
C VAL A 92 -13.88 -5.53 -19.52
N TYR A 93 -13.24 -4.74 -20.37
CA TYR A 93 -13.20 -3.28 -20.26
C TYR A 93 -14.49 -2.69 -20.84
N PHE A 94 -15.21 -1.91 -20.04
CA PHE A 94 -16.21 -0.97 -20.55
C PHE A 94 -15.52 0.38 -20.72
N GLY A 95 -15.53 0.88 -21.96
CA GLY A 95 -15.05 2.22 -22.32
C GLY A 95 -16.00 3.33 -21.90
#